data_AF-A0AAN8CGJ6-F1
#
_entry.id   AF-A0AAN8CGJ6-F1
#
_cell.length_a   1.000
_cell.length_b   1.000
_cell.length_c   1.000
_cell.angle_alpha   90.00
_cell.angle_beta   90.00
_cell.angle_gamma   90.00
#
_symmetry.space_group_name_H-M   'P 1'
#
loop_
_entity.id
_entity.type
_entity.pdbx_description
1 polymer ?
#
loop_
_entity_poly.entity_id
_entity_poly.type
_entity_poly.pdbx_seq_one_letter_code
_entity_poly.pdbx_strand_id
1 'polypeptide(L)'
;MSQLLQAAALWIYLLLPSLLCANMRCYYSPILEKGDKFDLIVSECRPDEICFKAEGRYGNYSALSARGCMAKKSCSRVHKIRIRGTFYTMSYGCCDSPYCNSCPGVFAKPLVITLALLTVAVMAGIL
;
A
#
# COMPACT_ATOMS: atom_id res chain seq x y z
N MET A 1 -19.82 -25.23 -33.93
CA MET A 1 -18.41 -24.91 -33.64
C MET A 1 -18.09 -23.42 -33.74
N SER A 2 -18.35 -22.75 -34.87
CA SER A 2 -17.98 -21.34 -35.10
C SER A 2 -18.63 -20.32 -34.13
N GLN A 3 -19.92 -20.49 -33.82
CA GLN A 3 -20.67 -19.61 -32.91
C GLN A 3 -20.13 -19.63 -31.45
N LEU A 4 -19.71 -20.79 -30.97
CA LEU A 4 -19.09 -20.93 -29.64
C LEU A 4 -17.72 -20.24 -29.57
N LEU A 5 -16.96 -20.28 -30.67
CA LEU A 5 -15.66 -19.62 -30.77
C LEU A 5 -15.81 -18.09 -30.78
N GLN A 6 -16.81 -17.57 -31.50
CA GLN A 6 -17.13 -16.15 -31.54
C GLN A 6 -17.61 -15.62 -30.19
N ALA A 7 -18.48 -16.38 -29.51
CA ALA A 7 -18.90 -16.06 -28.15
C ALA A 7 -17.68 -16.02 -27.23
N ALA A 8 -16.85 -17.06 -27.21
CA ALA A 8 -15.65 -17.11 -26.37
C ALA A 8 -14.69 -15.93 -26.64
N ALA A 9 -14.47 -15.56 -27.91
CA ALA A 9 -13.64 -14.40 -28.25
C ALA A 9 -14.22 -13.08 -27.71
N LEU A 10 -15.53 -12.89 -27.83
CA LEU A 10 -16.24 -11.73 -27.25
C LEU A 10 -16.09 -11.67 -25.72
N TRP A 11 -16.26 -12.80 -25.03
CA TRP A 11 -16.06 -12.90 -23.59
C TRP A 11 -14.63 -12.54 -23.19
N ILE A 12 -13.62 -13.03 -23.92
CA ILE A 12 -12.22 -12.71 -23.67
C ILE A 12 -11.99 -11.20 -23.88
N TYR A 13 -12.46 -10.61 -24.98
CA TYR A 13 -12.32 -9.17 -25.23
C TYR A 13 -12.97 -8.29 -24.15
N LEU A 14 -14.11 -8.73 -23.59
CA LEU A 14 -14.82 -8.02 -22.53
C LEU A 14 -14.11 -8.16 -21.16
N LEU A 15 -13.47 -9.29 -20.89
CA LEU A 15 -12.80 -9.58 -19.61
C LEU A 15 -11.31 -9.18 -19.57
N LEU A 16 -10.67 -9.03 -20.73
CA LEU A 16 -9.25 -8.70 -20.86
C LEU A 16 -8.87 -7.35 -20.22
N PRO A 17 -9.66 -6.26 -20.35
CA PRO A 17 -9.35 -4.99 -19.70
C PRO A 17 -9.33 -5.11 -18.17
N SER A 18 -10.27 -5.84 -17.57
CA SER A 18 -10.31 -6.08 -16.13
C SER A 18 -9.15 -6.94 -15.62
N LEU A 19 -8.61 -7.84 -16.45
CA LEU A 19 -7.43 -8.66 -16.10
C LEU A 19 -6.13 -7.87 -16.19
N LEU A 20 -6.06 -6.87 -17.08
CA LEU A 20 -4.89 -6.00 -17.26
C LEU A 20 -4.91 -4.78 -16.32
N CYS A 21 -6.08 -4.36 -15.85
CA CYS A 21 -6.26 -3.29 -14.86
C CYS A 21 -6.12 -3.81 -13.42
N ALA A 22 -4.93 -4.29 -13.06
CA ALA A 22 -4.59 -4.44 -11.65
C ALA A 22 -4.32 -3.05 -11.06
N ASN A 23 -5.29 -2.49 -10.33
CA ASN A 23 -5.13 -1.18 -9.71
C ASN A 23 -4.10 -1.24 -8.58
N MET A 24 -3.26 -0.19 -8.50
CA MET A 24 -2.25 -0.06 -7.45
C MET A 24 -2.93 0.06 -6.08
N ARG A 25 -2.51 -0.76 -5.12
CA ARG A 25 -3.07 -0.76 -3.76
C ARG A 25 -2.03 -0.34 -2.76
N CYS A 26 -2.37 0.62 -1.92
CA CYS A 26 -1.46 1.20 -0.93
C CYS A 26 -2.14 1.28 0.42
N TYR A 27 -1.35 1.25 1.50
CA TYR A 27 -1.88 1.57 2.81
C TYR A 27 -2.16 3.07 2.92
N TYR A 28 -3.31 3.39 3.49
CA TYR A 28 -3.71 4.75 3.83
C TYR A 28 -3.62 4.94 5.34
N SER A 29 -3.06 6.09 5.72
CA SER A 29 -3.21 6.63 7.07
C SER A 29 -3.22 8.16 6.97
N PRO A 30 -4.18 8.84 7.61
CA PRO A 30 -4.22 10.29 7.60
C PRO A 30 -2.98 10.87 8.28
N ILE A 31 -2.79 12.18 8.18
CA ILE A 31 -1.71 12.87 8.89
C ILE A 31 -2.02 12.80 10.39
N LEU A 32 -1.22 12.01 11.11
CA LEU A 32 -1.34 11.76 12.54
C LEU A 32 0.00 12.01 13.22
N GLU A 33 -0.02 12.14 14.54
CA GLU A 33 1.22 12.20 15.31
C GLU A 33 1.97 10.87 15.20
N LYS A 34 3.30 10.96 15.16
CA LYS A 34 4.15 9.78 14.99
C LYS A 34 4.06 8.94 16.26
N GLY A 35 3.47 7.75 16.13
CA GLY A 35 3.28 6.82 17.26
C GLY A 35 1.82 6.63 17.65
N ASP A 36 0.91 7.46 17.13
CA ASP A 36 -0.53 7.23 17.28
C ASP A 36 -0.92 5.86 16.73
N LYS A 37 -1.81 5.18 17.46
CA LYS A 37 -2.39 3.93 16.99
C LYS A 37 -3.50 4.25 16.00
N PHE A 38 -3.45 3.62 14.84
CA PHE A 38 -4.51 3.68 13.84
C PHE A 38 -4.54 2.36 13.07
N ASP A 39 -5.73 2.04 12.57
CA ASP A 39 -5.90 0.92 11.67
C ASP A 39 -5.43 1.31 10.27
N LEU A 40 -4.56 0.48 9.70
CA LEU A 40 -4.11 0.64 8.34
C LEU A 40 -5.23 0.17 7.40
N ILE A 41 -5.80 1.11 6.66
CA ILE A 41 -6.82 0.81 5.65
C ILE A 41 -6.10 0.64 4.30
N VAL A 42 -6.56 -0.30 3.49
CA VAL A 42 -6.09 -0.43 2.11
C VAL A 42 -6.90 0.49 1.22
N SER A 43 -6.21 1.33 0.46
CA SER A 43 -6.79 2.20 -0.56
C SER A 43 -6.36 1.77 -1.95
N GLU A 44 -7.29 1.84 -2.89
CA GLU A 44 -7.00 1.69 -4.30
C GLU A 44 -6.63 3.05 -4.90
N CYS A 45 -5.49 3.11 -5.57
CA CYS A 45 -4.96 4.34 -6.15
C CYS A 45 -5.52 4.59 -7.55
N ARG A 46 -5.50 5.85 -7.98
CA ARG A 46 -5.84 6.20 -9.36
C ARG A 46 -4.78 5.66 -10.33
N PRO A 47 -5.10 5.58 -11.63
CA PRO A 47 -4.08 5.38 -12.66
C PRO A 47 -2.93 6.38 -12.47
N ASP A 48 -1.69 5.91 -12.64
CA ASP A 48 -0.43 6.69 -12.51
C ASP A 48 -0.05 7.16 -11.10
N GLU A 49 -0.80 6.73 -10.08
CA GLU A 49 -0.43 6.94 -8.68
C GLU A 49 0.37 5.76 -8.11
N ILE A 50 1.31 6.10 -7.22
CA ILE A 50 2.19 5.17 -6.52
C ILE A 50 2.03 5.34 -5.01
N CYS A 51 2.50 4.37 -4.23
CA CYS A 51 2.41 4.48 -2.78
C CYS A 51 3.41 5.51 -2.25
N PHE A 52 3.02 6.27 -1.25
CA PHE A 52 3.93 7.07 -0.45
C PHE A 52 3.86 6.74 1.04
N LYS A 53 4.95 7.07 1.73
CA LYS A 53 5.05 7.22 3.17
C LYS A 53 5.68 8.58 3.45
N ALA A 54 4.98 9.39 4.24
CA ALA A 54 5.40 10.73 4.57
C ALA A 54 5.80 10.86 6.04
N GLU A 55 6.78 11.72 6.28
CA GLU A 55 7.24 12.10 7.61
C GLU A 55 7.20 13.61 7.75
N GLY A 56 6.47 14.10 8.75
CA GLY A 56 6.40 15.53 9.05
C GLY A 56 7.31 15.89 10.20
N ARG A 57 8.24 16.82 9.95
CA ARG A 57 9.21 17.29 10.94
C ARG A 57 8.86 18.67 11.47
N TYR A 58 8.92 18.84 12.78
CA TYR A 58 8.94 20.14 13.45
C TYR A 58 10.37 20.40 13.93
N GLY A 59 11.08 21.28 13.23
CA GLY A 59 12.52 21.44 13.41
C GLY A 59 13.25 20.11 13.19
N ASN A 60 13.93 19.62 14.23
CA ASN A 60 14.67 18.36 14.19
C ASN A 60 13.88 17.13 14.66
N TYR A 61 12.63 17.31 15.11
CA TYR A 61 11.80 16.24 15.63
C TYR A 61 10.83 15.72 14.57
N SER A 62 10.76 14.40 14.41
CA SER A 62 9.77 13.76 13.54
C SER A 62 8.44 13.61 14.28
N ALA A 63 7.53 14.53 14.00
CA ALA A 63 6.28 14.70 14.74
C ALA A 63 5.09 14.00 14.08
N LEU A 64 5.07 13.88 12.75
CA LEU A 64 3.90 13.40 12.01
C LEU A 64 4.25 12.24 11.09
N SER A 65 3.24 11.42 10.78
CA SER A 65 3.33 10.40 9.75
C SER A 65 2.05 10.33 8.92
N ALA A 66 2.18 9.97 7.64
CA ALA A 66 1.05 9.74 6.75
C ALA A 66 1.41 8.72 5.67
N ARG A 67 0.40 8.11 5.06
CA ARG A 67 0.55 7.16 3.95
C ARG A 67 -0.62 7.28 2.99
N GLY A 68 -0.40 6.92 1.74
CA GLY A 68 -1.46 6.82 0.75
C GLY A 68 -0.92 6.72 -0.67
N CYS A 69 -1.73 7.17 -1.61
CA CYS A 69 -1.42 7.25 -3.03
C CYS A 69 -1.00 8.67 -3.40
N MET A 70 -0.06 8.81 -4.33
CA MET A 70 0.26 10.09 -4.94
C MET A 70 0.72 9.92 -6.38
N ALA A 71 0.56 10.97 -7.18
CA ALA A 71 1.11 10.99 -8.53
C ALA A 71 2.65 10.82 -8.48
N LYS A 72 3.19 9.95 -9.33
CA LYS A 72 4.64 9.67 -9.40
C LYS A 72 5.50 10.94 -9.51
N LYS A 73 5.03 11.95 -10.25
CA LYS A 73 5.70 13.25 -10.42
C LYS A 73 5.82 14.09 -9.13
N SER A 74 4.96 13.83 -8.15
CA SER A 74 4.93 14.53 -6.86
C SER A 74 5.80 13.84 -5.80
N CYS A 75 6.38 12.69 -6.15
CA CYS A 75 7.24 11.92 -5.26
C CYS A 75 8.55 12.64 -4.93
N SER A 76 9.13 12.31 -3.77
CA SER A 76 10.43 12.81 -3.29
C SER A 76 10.51 14.34 -3.15
N ARG A 77 9.35 15.00 -3.15
CA ARG A 77 9.24 16.43 -2.88
C ARG A 77 9.18 16.67 -1.38
N VAL A 78 9.53 17.89 -0.98
CA VAL A 78 9.40 18.37 0.38
C VAL A 78 8.42 19.53 0.38
N HIS A 79 7.45 19.50 1.27
CA HIS A 79 6.40 20.51 1.37
C HIS A 79 6.28 21.04 2.79
N LYS A 80 6.11 22.36 2.92
CA LYS A 80 5.74 22.97 4.20
C LYS A 80 4.22 22.95 4.32
N ILE A 81 3.71 22.35 5.38
CA ILE A 81 2.28 22.36 5.71
C ILE A 81 2.07 23.09 7.04
N ARG A 82 0.87 23.61 7.24
CA ARG A 82 0.47 24.26 8.49
C ARG A 82 -0.69 23.50 9.11
N ILE A 83 -0.52 23.02 10.34
CA ILE A 83 -1.56 22.33 11.10
C ILE A 83 -1.73 23.05 12.42
N ARG A 84 -2.95 23.52 12.71
CA ARG A 84 -3.30 24.23 13.97
C ARG A 84 -2.31 25.37 14.32
N GLY A 85 -1.83 26.11 13.32
CA GLY A 85 -0.90 27.22 13.51
C GLY A 85 0.58 26.83 13.40
N THR A 86 0.93 25.55 13.60
CA THR A 86 2.31 25.04 13.58
C THR A 86 2.75 24.63 12.17
N PHE A 87 3.98 24.99 11.81
CA PHE A 87 4.58 24.61 10.52
C PHE A 87 5.34 23.30 10.62
N TYR A 88 5.10 22.39 9.69
CA TYR A 88 5.80 21.13 9.55
C TYR A 88 6.42 21.02 8.17
N THR A 89 7.63 20.46 8.11
CA THR A 89 8.28 20.07 6.86
C THR A 89 7.95 18.61 6.58
N MET A 90 7.10 18.36 5.59
CA MET A 90 6.72 17.04 5.12
C MET A 90 7.70 16.55 4.06
N SER A 91 8.31 15.39 4.27
CA SER A 91 9.04 14.64 3.25
C SER A 91 8.22 13.42 2.81
N TYR A 92 8.35 13.03 1.54
CA TYR A 92 7.58 11.93 0.95
C TYR A 92 8.52 10.92 0.30
N GLY A 93 8.61 9.71 0.86
CA GLY A 93 9.25 8.57 0.21
C GLY A 93 8.21 7.72 -0.51
N CYS A 94 8.54 7.18 -1.68
CA CYS A 94 7.59 6.42 -2.50
C CYS A 94 8.17 5.11 -3.01
N CYS A 95 7.27 4.25 -3.50
CA CYS A 95 7.59 2.95 -4.04
C CYS A 95 6.48 2.49 -5.00
N ASP A 96 6.87 1.69 -5.99
CA ASP A 96 6.05 1.37 -7.17
C ASP A 96 5.51 -0.07 -7.14
N SER A 97 5.45 -0.70 -5.96
CA SER A 97 4.86 -2.03 -5.75
C SER A 97 3.62 -1.96 -4.84
N PRO A 98 2.61 -2.82 -5.02
CA PRO A 98 1.46 -2.88 -4.12
C PRO A 98 1.88 -3.05 -2.64
N TYR A 99 1.25 -2.32 -1.73
CA TYR A 99 1.44 -2.37 -0.28
C TYR A 99 2.86 -2.03 0.22
N CYS A 100 3.73 -1.50 -0.65
CA CYS A 100 5.14 -1.25 -0.34
C CYS A 100 5.36 -0.16 0.72
N ASN A 101 4.36 0.71 0.95
CA ASN A 101 4.42 1.74 2.00
C ASN A 101 4.07 1.21 3.41
N SER A 102 4.02 -0.11 3.56
CA SER A 102 4.06 -0.77 4.86
C SER A 102 5.35 -0.40 5.61
N CYS A 103 5.31 -0.37 6.94
CA CYS A 103 6.54 -0.34 7.71
C CYS A 103 7.21 -1.72 7.68
N PRO A 104 8.55 -1.82 7.76
CA PRO A 104 9.24 -3.07 8.05
C PRO A 104 8.81 -3.74 9.37
N GLY A 105 8.08 -3.03 10.24
CA GLY A 105 7.72 -3.49 11.58
C GLY A 105 6.45 -4.33 11.72
N VAL A 106 5.68 -4.59 10.65
CA VAL A 106 4.37 -5.29 10.79
C VAL A 106 4.11 -6.37 9.72
N PHE A 107 5.14 -6.88 9.03
CA PHE A 107 4.96 -8.00 8.07
C PHE A 107 5.95 -9.16 8.27
N ALA A 108 6.14 -9.57 9.52
CA ALA A 108 6.83 -10.83 9.85
C ALA A 108 5.94 -11.83 10.61
N LYS A 109 4.60 -11.66 10.59
CA LYS A 109 3.69 -12.57 11.30
C LYS A 109 3.08 -13.67 10.43
N PRO A 110 2.60 -13.46 9.19
CA PRO A 110 1.92 -14.54 8.48
C PRO A 110 2.89 -15.66 8.10
N LEU A 111 4.09 -15.34 7.60
CA LEU A 111 5.11 -16.34 7.25
C LEU A 111 5.61 -17.15 8.44
N VAL A 112 5.86 -16.49 9.59
CA VAL A 112 6.30 -17.17 10.82
C VAL A 112 5.17 -18.03 11.41
N ILE A 113 3.93 -17.56 11.36
CA ILE A 113 2.76 -18.34 11.80
C ILE A 113 2.52 -19.53 10.87
N THR A 114 2.60 -19.37 9.55
CA THR A 114 2.48 -20.50 8.61
C THR A 114 3.60 -21.50 8.77
N LEU A 115 4.84 -21.04 9.02
CA LEU A 115 5.97 -21.93 9.25
C LEU A 115 5.83 -22.69 10.57
N ALA A 116 5.37 -22.02 11.63
CA ALA A 116 5.09 -22.64 12.92
C ALA A 116 3.91 -23.64 12.85
N LEU A 117 2.87 -23.35 12.07
CA LEU A 117 1.76 -24.28 11.87
C LEU A 117 2.18 -25.50 11.04
N LEU A 118 3.02 -25.30 10.02
CA LEU A 118 3.58 -26.40 9.22
C LEU A 118 4.49 -27.30 10.06
N THR A 119 5.36 -26.73 10.91
CA THR A 119 6.21 -27.54 11.80
C THR A 119 5.38 -28.32 12.81
N VAL A 120 4.34 -27.72 13.38
CA VAL A 120 3.42 -28.43 14.30
C VAL A 120 2.66 -29.54 13.57
N ALA A 121 2.19 -29.33 12.35
CA ALA A 121 1.47 -30.35 11.58
C ALA A 121 2.37 -31.54 11.23
N VAL A 122 3.64 -31.30 10.87
CA VAL A 122 4.64 -32.36 10.62
C VAL A 122 4.96 -33.13 11.91
N MET A 123 5.18 -32.44 13.03
CA MET A 123 5.47 -33.10 14.31
C MET A 123 4.27 -33.88 14.87
N ALA A 124 3.05 -33.47 14.54
CA ALA A 124 1.81 -34.16 14.90
C ALA A 124 1.41 -35.26 13.90
N GLY A 125 2.13 -35.45 12.79
CA GLY A 125 1.84 -36.47 11.77
C GLY A 125 0.53 -36.24 11.02
N ILE A 126 0.06 -34.98 10.95
CA ILE A 126 -1.18 -34.60 10.26
C ILE A 126 -0.90 -34.33 8.76
N LEU A 127 0.37 -34.26 8.38
CA LEU A 127 0.86 -34.10 7.01
C LEU A 127 1.71 -35.30 6.58
#